data_AF-A0A075I0V4-F1
#
_entry.id   AF-A0A075I0V4-F1
#
_cell.length_a   1.000
_cell.length_b   1.000
_cell.length_c   1.000
_cell.angle_alpha   90.00
_cell.angle_beta   90.00
_cell.angle_gamma   90.00
#
_symmetry.space_group_name_H-M   'P 1'
#
loop_
_entity.id
_entity.type
_entity.pdbx_description
1 polymer ?
#
loop_
_entity_poly.entity_id
_entity_poly.type
_entity_poly.pdbx_seq_one_letter_code
_entity_poly.pdbx_strand_id
1 'polypeptide(L)'
;MIFSDTKWSGALDSTSFDYIEIVGQNDRSIVFGCESSPLREGFFGAKIQKITEDGYLKIVAIQNQKIMAQGSTEAQFGEILIQEKCVSSSGTGGGGCLIATATFGSEIAPQVQFLRELRDNTVLQTESGSAFMTGFNQFYYSFSPVVADYERENPAFKEAVKITLTPLLTSLTLLQYVDINSESEMLGYGIGVILLNIGMYFVAPAVLIMVVRKRI
;
A
#
# COMPACT_ATOMS: atom_id res chain seq x y z
N MET A 1 1.83 8.04 -19.18
CA MET A 1 2.34 7.66 -20.52
C MET A 1 2.28 8.87 -21.42
N ILE A 2 3.28 9.04 -22.27
CA ILE A 2 3.42 10.13 -23.22
C ILE A 2 3.58 9.49 -24.60
N PHE A 3 2.75 9.90 -25.54
CA PHE A 3 2.79 9.48 -26.93
C PHE A 3 3.14 10.69 -27.78
N SER A 4 4.16 10.56 -28.61
CA SER A 4 4.59 11.64 -29.48
C SER A 4 5.42 11.09 -30.62
N ASP A 5 5.42 11.76 -31.75
CA ASP A 5 6.38 11.61 -32.84
C ASP A 5 7.39 12.78 -32.88
N THR A 6 7.40 13.59 -31.81
CA THR A 6 8.16 14.83 -31.68
C THR A 6 9.08 14.85 -30.47
N LYS A 7 9.92 15.90 -30.38
CA LYS A 7 10.63 16.22 -29.15
C LYS A 7 9.72 17.01 -28.21
N TRP A 8 9.76 16.64 -26.95
CA TRP A 8 8.97 17.27 -25.91
C TRP A 8 9.80 17.44 -24.64
N SER A 9 9.46 18.47 -23.86
CA SER A 9 9.99 18.69 -22.51
C SER A 9 8.82 18.87 -21.57
N GLY A 10 9.00 18.56 -20.31
CA GLY A 10 7.94 18.70 -19.34
C GLY A 10 8.43 18.66 -17.92
N ALA A 11 7.47 18.89 -17.05
CA ALA A 11 7.58 18.93 -15.62
C ALA A 11 6.52 18.02 -15.02
N LEU A 12 6.92 17.23 -14.03
CA LEU A 12 6.03 16.47 -13.18
C LEU A 12 6.12 17.02 -11.75
N ASP A 13 4.99 17.06 -11.07
CA ASP A 13 4.86 17.40 -9.64
C ASP A 13 3.88 16.40 -9.02
N SER A 14 4.15 15.95 -7.80
CA SER A 14 3.16 15.21 -7.00
C SER A 14 3.34 15.48 -5.51
N THR A 15 2.36 15.07 -4.72
CA THR A 15 2.50 15.10 -3.25
C THR A 15 3.69 14.31 -2.70
N SER A 16 4.30 13.43 -3.49
CA SER A 16 5.44 12.61 -3.12
C SER A 16 6.80 13.20 -3.52
N PHE A 17 6.84 14.22 -4.39
CA PHE A 17 8.09 14.87 -4.82
C PHE A 17 7.82 16.28 -5.35
N ASP A 18 8.68 17.24 -5.02
CA ASP A 18 8.46 18.66 -5.35
C ASP A 18 8.40 18.95 -6.86
N TYR A 19 9.34 18.39 -7.64
CA TYR A 19 9.40 18.64 -9.10
C TYR A 19 10.41 17.72 -9.80
N ILE A 20 10.06 17.22 -10.99
CA ILE A 20 10.96 16.44 -11.86
C ILE A 20 10.87 16.96 -13.29
N GLU A 21 12.00 17.35 -13.86
CA GLU A 21 12.11 17.67 -15.29
C GLU A 21 12.28 16.42 -16.13
N ILE A 22 11.50 16.36 -17.20
CA ILE A 22 11.50 15.25 -18.15
C ILE A 22 11.70 15.80 -19.56
N VAL A 23 12.65 15.23 -20.29
CA VAL A 23 12.86 15.52 -21.71
C VAL A 23 12.88 14.21 -22.45
N GLY A 24 12.22 14.17 -23.61
CA GLY A 24 12.11 12.96 -24.40
C GLY A 24 11.90 13.23 -25.87
N GLN A 25 12.07 12.17 -26.65
CA GLN A 25 11.69 12.09 -28.05
C GLN A 25 10.94 10.78 -28.21
N ASN A 26 9.82 10.82 -28.93
CA ASN A 26 8.90 9.70 -29.12
C ASN A 26 8.11 9.30 -27.85
N ASP A 27 7.44 8.15 -27.93
CA ASP A 27 6.64 7.56 -26.86
C ASP A 27 7.49 7.19 -25.63
N ARG A 28 6.99 7.52 -24.43
CA ARG A 28 7.64 7.21 -23.16
C ARG A 28 6.63 6.86 -22.08
N SER A 29 6.95 5.82 -21.31
CA SER A 29 6.26 5.52 -20.06
C SER A 29 7.07 6.06 -18.88
N ILE A 30 6.38 6.75 -17.96
CA ILE A 30 6.95 7.29 -16.72
C ILE A 30 6.03 6.85 -15.60
N VAL A 31 6.60 6.21 -14.58
CA VAL A 31 5.89 5.74 -13.39
C VAL A 31 6.36 6.60 -12.22
N PHE A 32 5.42 7.18 -11.48
CA PHE A 32 5.70 8.02 -10.34
C PHE A 32 4.72 7.70 -9.21
N GLY A 33 5.18 7.92 -7.98
CA GLY A 33 4.34 7.76 -6.79
C GLY A 33 3.35 8.91 -6.67
N CYS A 34 2.11 8.59 -6.31
CA CYS A 34 1.19 9.57 -5.76
C CYS A 34 0.57 9.05 -4.47
N GLU A 35 0.99 9.62 -3.35
CA GLU A 35 0.45 9.32 -2.04
C GLU A 35 -0.78 10.19 -1.75
N SER A 36 -1.88 9.54 -1.38
CA SER A 36 -3.07 10.19 -0.84
C SER A 36 -3.27 9.71 0.59
N SER A 37 -3.65 10.62 1.48
CA SER A 37 -4.01 10.32 2.88
C SER A 37 -5.43 10.82 3.15
N PRO A 38 -6.12 10.31 4.19
CA PRO A 38 -7.46 10.77 4.54
C PRO A 38 -7.52 12.27 4.88
N LEU A 39 -6.39 12.84 5.35
CA LEU A 39 -6.25 14.24 5.75
C LEU A 39 -5.70 15.13 4.62
N ARG A 40 -5.08 14.54 3.59
CA ARG A 40 -4.41 15.25 2.50
C ARG A 40 -4.71 14.54 1.19
N GLU A 41 -5.52 15.20 0.36
CA GLU A 41 -5.76 14.74 -1.01
C GLU A 41 -4.44 14.75 -1.77
N GLY A 42 -4.01 13.55 -2.20
CA GLY A 42 -2.89 13.39 -3.12
C GLY A 42 -3.24 14.04 -4.45
N PHE A 43 -2.32 14.78 -5.05
CA PHE A 43 -2.48 15.30 -6.40
C PHE A 43 -1.24 14.98 -7.22
N PHE A 44 -1.44 14.89 -8.54
CA PHE A 44 -0.34 14.92 -9.48
C PHE A 44 -0.59 15.99 -10.54
N GLY A 45 0.48 16.68 -10.90
CA GLY A 45 0.53 17.67 -11.96
C GLY A 45 1.52 17.22 -13.03
N ALA A 46 1.14 17.37 -14.29
CA ALA A 46 2.04 17.18 -15.42
C ALA A 46 1.86 18.34 -16.39
N LYS A 47 2.97 19.02 -16.72
CA LYS A 47 3.03 20.05 -17.75
C LYS A 47 4.00 19.60 -18.82
N ILE A 48 3.52 19.33 -20.04
CA ILE A 48 4.38 18.91 -21.16
C ILE A 48 4.23 19.87 -22.33
N GLN A 49 5.36 20.29 -22.88
CA GLN A 49 5.49 21.23 -23.98
C GLN A 49 6.11 20.54 -25.19
N LYS A 50 5.47 20.73 -26.34
CA LYS A 50 6.00 20.34 -27.65
C LYS A 50 7.12 21.29 -28.05
N ILE A 51 8.27 20.76 -28.46
CA ILE A 51 9.47 21.55 -28.82
C ILE A 51 9.58 21.77 -30.33
N THR A 52 8.94 20.92 -31.15
CA THR A 52 8.98 21.01 -32.62
C THR A 52 7.66 21.50 -33.20
N GLU A 53 7.71 22.15 -34.36
CA GLU A 53 6.53 22.69 -35.05
C GLU A 53 5.58 21.59 -35.55
N ASP A 54 6.14 20.51 -36.10
CA ASP A 54 5.36 19.39 -36.66
C ASP A 54 5.18 18.25 -35.65
N GLY A 55 4.13 17.44 -35.87
CA GLY A 55 3.78 16.23 -35.11
C GLY A 55 2.77 16.46 -33.98
N TYR A 56 2.50 15.43 -33.19
CA TYR A 56 1.52 15.45 -32.12
C TYR A 56 2.14 15.14 -30.76
N LEU A 57 1.47 15.62 -29.71
CA LEU A 57 1.77 15.26 -28.34
C LEU A 57 0.47 14.82 -27.66
N LYS A 58 0.48 13.62 -27.08
CA LYS A 58 -0.62 13.09 -26.28
C LYS A 58 -0.08 12.57 -24.97
N ILE A 59 -0.77 12.89 -23.88
CA ILE A 59 -0.43 12.40 -22.56
C ILE A 59 -1.64 11.66 -21.99
N VAL A 60 -1.37 10.53 -21.35
CA VAL A 60 -2.38 9.67 -20.72
C VAL A 60 -1.89 9.31 -19.33
N ALA A 61 -2.60 9.78 -18.31
CA ALA A 61 -2.42 9.39 -16.93
C ALA A 61 -3.25 8.13 -16.65
N ILE A 62 -2.62 7.09 -16.13
CA ILE A 62 -3.29 5.83 -15.80
C ILE A 62 -3.01 5.50 -14.33
N GLN A 63 -4.07 5.12 -13.62
CA GLN A 63 -3.99 4.59 -12.26
C GLN A 63 -4.89 3.34 -12.19
N ASN A 64 -4.40 2.23 -11.64
CA ASN A 64 -5.16 0.97 -11.51
C ASN A 64 -5.86 0.53 -12.80
N GLN A 65 -5.14 0.55 -13.93
CA GLN A 65 -5.66 0.22 -15.27
C GLN A 65 -6.79 1.12 -15.80
N LYS A 66 -7.14 2.20 -15.10
CA LYS A 66 -8.12 3.20 -15.54
C LYS A 66 -7.42 4.46 -16.00
N ILE A 67 -7.88 5.03 -17.12
CA ILE A 67 -7.42 6.33 -17.60
C ILE A 67 -8.02 7.41 -16.68
N MET A 68 -7.15 8.16 -16.02
CA MET A 68 -7.52 9.21 -15.08
C MET A 68 -7.73 10.53 -15.78
N ALA A 69 -6.78 10.90 -16.63
CA ALA A 69 -6.85 12.07 -17.48
C ALA A 69 -6.06 11.84 -18.76
N GLN A 70 -6.47 12.51 -19.81
CA GLN A 70 -5.78 12.53 -21.08
C GLN A 70 -5.83 13.95 -21.65
N GLY A 71 -4.76 14.34 -22.32
CA GLY A 71 -4.69 15.58 -23.07
C GLY A 71 -3.91 15.35 -24.35
N SER A 72 -4.26 16.07 -25.41
CA SER A 72 -3.57 16.01 -26.69
C SER A 72 -3.50 17.39 -27.32
N THR A 73 -2.42 17.67 -28.02
CA THR A 73 -2.27 18.87 -28.86
C THR A 73 -1.58 18.53 -30.16
N GLU A 74 -2.09 19.12 -31.24
CA GLU A 74 -1.52 19.08 -32.60
C GLU A 74 -1.07 20.48 -33.03
N ALA A 75 -1.14 21.47 -32.13
CA ALA A 75 -0.70 22.84 -32.42
C ALA A 75 0.81 22.88 -32.74
N GLN A 76 1.22 23.90 -33.50
CA GLN A 76 2.63 24.14 -33.84
C GLN A 76 3.50 24.24 -32.59
N PHE A 77 3.04 25.02 -31.62
CA PHE A 77 3.53 25.02 -30.25
C PHE A 77 2.35 24.81 -29.32
N GLY A 78 2.51 23.95 -28.32
CA GLY A 78 1.43 23.63 -27.41
C GLY A 78 1.93 23.09 -26.09
N GLU A 79 1.30 23.53 -25.01
CA GLU A 79 1.45 22.96 -23.68
C GLU A 79 0.21 22.17 -23.30
N ILE A 80 0.40 21.00 -22.72
CA ILE A 80 -0.68 20.21 -22.12
C ILE A 80 -0.44 20.20 -20.61
N LEU A 81 -1.46 20.63 -19.88
CA LEU A 81 -1.51 20.56 -18.42
C LEU A 81 -2.53 19.49 -18.01
N ILE A 82 -2.11 18.55 -17.18
CA ILE A 82 -3.02 17.68 -16.43
C ILE A 82 -2.76 17.93 -14.95
N GLN A 83 -3.83 18.20 -14.22
CA GLN A 83 -3.80 18.25 -12.77
C GLN A 83 -5.01 17.49 -12.27
N GLU A 84 -4.77 16.34 -11.65
CA GLU A 84 -5.85 15.50 -11.14
C GLU A 84 -5.56 15.07 -9.71
N LYS A 85 -6.63 14.80 -8.98
CA LYS A 85 -6.55 14.16 -7.67
C LYS A 85 -6.18 12.70 -7.89
N CYS A 86 -5.28 12.22 -7.04
CA CYS A 86 -4.98 10.81 -7.01
C CYS A 86 -6.19 10.09 -6.45
N VAL A 87 -6.60 9.01 -7.11
CA VAL A 87 -7.65 8.16 -6.56
C VAL A 87 -7.04 7.48 -5.36
N SER A 88 -7.45 7.95 -4.18
CA SER A 88 -7.28 7.19 -2.96
C SER A 88 -7.91 5.82 -3.22
N SER A 89 -7.13 4.75 -3.05
CA SER A 89 -7.64 3.38 -3.06
C SER A 89 -8.60 3.10 -1.88
N SER A 90 -9.14 4.14 -1.23
CA SER A 90 -10.29 4.07 -0.33
C SER A 90 -11.62 3.81 -1.07
N GLY A 91 -11.59 3.60 -2.38
CA GLY A 91 -12.68 2.99 -3.15
C GLY A 91 -12.31 1.58 -3.59
N THR A 92 -12.71 0.58 -2.80
CA THR A 92 -12.99 -0.80 -3.22
C THR A 92 -12.04 -1.39 -4.29
N GLY A 93 -10.83 -1.81 -3.90
CA GLY A 93 -10.00 -2.57 -4.86
C GLY A 93 -8.54 -2.85 -4.54
N GLY A 94 -8.03 -2.52 -3.35
CA GLY A 94 -6.65 -2.84 -2.99
C GLY A 94 -6.49 -3.00 -1.50
N GLY A 95 -6.60 -4.22 -1.01
CA GLY A 95 -6.39 -4.54 0.40
C GLY A 95 -4.91 -4.44 0.79
N GLY A 96 -4.40 -3.24 1.04
CA GLY A 96 -3.03 -3.01 1.49
C GLY A 96 -2.84 -3.23 2.99
N CYS A 97 -1.69 -3.76 3.40
CA CYS A 97 -1.32 -3.88 4.82
C CYS A 97 -0.80 -2.53 5.37
N LEU A 98 -1.66 -1.51 5.46
CA LEU A 98 -1.30 -0.11 5.78
C LEU A 98 -0.44 0.04 7.05
N ILE A 99 -0.84 -0.59 8.16
CA ILE A 99 -0.08 -0.56 9.42
C ILE A 99 1.29 -1.20 9.22
N ALA A 100 1.34 -2.41 8.65
CA ALA A 100 2.61 -3.10 8.43
C ALA A 100 3.55 -2.33 7.48
N THR A 101 3.01 -1.69 6.43
CA THR A 101 3.76 -0.82 5.53
C THR A 101 4.34 0.38 6.28
N ALA A 102 3.57 1.04 7.15
CA ALA A 102 4.07 2.15 7.97
C ALA A 102 5.14 1.68 8.96
N THR A 103 4.95 0.51 9.57
CA THR A 103 5.89 -0.09 10.53
C THR A 103 7.21 -0.51 9.88
N PHE A 104 7.17 -1.21 8.74
CA PHE A 104 8.36 -1.76 8.07
C PHE A 104 8.93 -0.83 6.99
N GLY A 105 8.27 0.29 6.72
CA GLY A 105 8.73 1.38 5.87
C GLY A 105 8.55 1.15 4.36
N SER A 106 8.03 0.01 3.93
CA SER A 106 7.78 -0.25 2.51
C SER A 106 6.74 -1.35 2.30
N GLU A 107 5.94 -1.20 1.23
CA GLU A 107 5.03 -2.26 0.78
C GLU A 107 5.77 -3.48 0.23
N ILE A 108 7.02 -3.31 -0.20
CA ILE A 108 7.90 -4.40 -0.67
C ILE A 108 8.81 -4.94 0.42
N ALA A 109 8.62 -4.51 1.68
CA ALA A 109 9.36 -5.07 2.79
C ALA A 109 9.06 -6.58 2.92
N PRO A 110 10.05 -7.43 3.24
CA PRO A 110 9.86 -8.88 3.34
C PRO A 110 8.73 -9.29 4.27
N GLN A 111 8.53 -8.56 5.38
CA GLN A 111 7.46 -8.81 6.35
C GLN A 111 6.07 -8.52 5.79
N VAL A 112 5.95 -7.47 4.99
CA VAL A 112 4.68 -7.09 4.35
C VAL A 112 4.36 -8.05 3.21
N GLN A 113 5.37 -8.45 2.44
CA GLN A 113 5.21 -9.46 1.39
C GLN A 113 4.82 -10.82 1.96
N PHE A 114 5.43 -11.25 3.07
CA PHE A 114 5.04 -12.45 3.78
C PHE A 114 3.54 -12.46 4.14
N LEU A 115 3.02 -11.36 4.70
CA LEU A 115 1.59 -11.25 5.02
C LEU A 115 0.70 -11.35 3.77
N ARG A 116 1.14 -10.77 2.65
CA ARG A 116 0.41 -10.83 1.38
C ARG A 116 0.39 -12.25 0.82
N GLU A 117 1.52 -12.92 0.80
CA GLU A 117 1.63 -14.32 0.35
C GLU A 117 0.77 -15.25 1.21
N LEU A 118 0.82 -15.11 2.54
CA LEU A 118 -0.02 -15.90 3.43
C LEU A 118 -1.51 -15.65 3.17
N ARG A 119 -1.91 -14.39 3.01
CA ARG A 119 -3.29 -14.06 2.68
C ARG A 119 -3.71 -14.68 1.35
N ASP A 120 -2.93 -14.47 0.30
CA ASP A 120 -3.31 -14.78 -1.08
C ASP A 120 -3.21 -16.30 -1.35
N ASN A 121 -2.20 -16.97 -0.81
CA ASN A 121 -1.91 -18.38 -1.09
C ASN A 121 -2.45 -19.35 -0.03
N THR A 122 -2.80 -18.88 1.17
CA THR A 122 -3.31 -19.76 2.24
C THR A 122 -4.73 -19.37 2.66
N VAL A 123 -4.93 -18.13 3.09
CA VAL A 123 -6.21 -17.72 3.70
C VAL A 123 -7.33 -17.62 2.65
N LEU A 124 -7.07 -16.94 1.53
CA LEU A 124 -8.07 -16.73 0.48
C LEU A 124 -8.34 -17.98 -0.39
N GLN A 125 -7.54 -19.04 -0.25
CA GLN A 125 -7.77 -20.31 -0.93
C GLN A 125 -8.90 -21.15 -0.28
N THR A 126 -9.44 -20.69 0.85
CA THR A 126 -10.50 -21.38 1.60
C THR A 126 -11.73 -20.49 1.75
N GLU A 127 -12.94 -21.08 1.76
CA GLU A 127 -14.16 -20.28 1.95
C GLU A 127 -14.19 -19.62 3.33
N SER A 128 -13.80 -20.36 4.37
CA SER A 128 -13.74 -19.87 5.75
C SER A 128 -12.74 -18.72 5.92
N GLY A 129 -11.57 -18.81 5.30
CA GLY A 129 -10.58 -17.73 5.32
C GLY A 129 -11.02 -16.50 4.53
N SER A 130 -11.67 -16.67 3.39
CA SER A 130 -12.25 -15.57 2.60
C SER A 130 -13.35 -14.82 3.35
N ALA A 131 -14.26 -15.56 4.02
CA ALA A 131 -15.29 -14.98 4.87
C ALA A 131 -14.68 -14.20 6.05
N PHE A 132 -13.68 -14.76 6.72
CA PHE A 132 -12.94 -14.08 7.78
C PHE A 132 -12.28 -12.80 7.26
N MET A 133 -11.58 -12.86 6.14
CA MET A 133 -10.90 -11.70 5.55
C MET A 133 -11.86 -10.60 5.14
N THR A 134 -13.09 -10.93 4.72
CA THR A 134 -14.12 -9.94 4.42
C THR A 134 -14.49 -9.12 5.66
N GLY A 135 -14.80 -9.79 6.78
CA GLY A 135 -15.11 -9.11 8.05
C GLY A 135 -13.90 -8.39 8.64
N PHE A 136 -12.73 -9.04 8.61
CA PHE A 136 -11.48 -8.45 9.05
C PHE A 136 -11.15 -7.18 8.28
N ASN A 137 -11.24 -7.19 6.95
CA ASN A 137 -10.94 -6.03 6.12
C ASN A 137 -11.85 -4.85 6.46
N GLN A 138 -13.15 -5.08 6.63
CA GLN A 138 -14.09 -4.03 7.00
C GLN A 138 -13.68 -3.34 8.31
N PHE A 139 -13.32 -4.14 9.32
CA PHE A 139 -12.86 -3.60 10.59
C PHE A 139 -11.47 -2.95 10.46
N TYR A 140 -10.51 -3.64 9.85
CA TYR A 140 -9.13 -3.19 9.66
C TYR A 140 -9.03 -1.84 8.93
N TYR A 141 -9.72 -1.67 7.80
CA TYR A 141 -9.68 -0.42 7.05
C TYR A 141 -10.45 0.73 7.72
N SER A 142 -11.27 0.46 8.74
CA SER A 142 -11.95 1.52 9.49
C SER A 142 -10.99 2.34 10.39
N PHE A 143 -9.87 1.75 10.84
CA PHE A 143 -8.93 2.40 11.75
C PHE A 143 -7.49 2.42 11.26
N SER A 144 -7.08 1.47 10.41
CA SER A 144 -5.69 1.34 9.96
C SER A 144 -5.09 2.58 9.29
N PRO A 145 -5.83 3.42 8.53
CA PRO A 145 -5.25 4.64 7.96
C PRO A 145 -4.77 5.61 9.04
N VAL A 146 -5.59 5.83 10.08
CA VAL A 146 -5.28 6.75 11.19
C VAL A 146 -4.07 6.26 11.97
N VAL A 147 -3.98 4.94 12.21
CA VAL A 147 -2.83 4.34 12.90
C VAL A 147 -1.56 4.47 12.05
N ALA A 148 -1.63 4.19 10.75
CA ALA A 148 -0.49 4.28 9.85
C ALA A 148 0.04 5.72 9.73
N ASP A 149 -0.84 6.71 9.69
CA ASP A 149 -0.45 8.13 9.70
C ASP A 149 0.26 8.48 11.02
N TYR A 150 -0.26 8.03 12.16
CA TYR A 150 0.34 8.26 13.47
C TYR A 150 1.73 7.59 13.62
N GLU A 151 1.94 6.42 13.01
CA GLU A 151 3.26 5.76 12.94
C GLU A 151 4.29 6.57 12.15
N ARG A 152 3.88 7.27 11.08
CA ARG A 152 4.79 8.11 10.29
C ARG A 152 5.21 9.37 11.07
N GLU A 153 4.31 9.92 11.88
CA GLU A 153 4.57 11.11 12.69
C GLU A 153 5.40 10.80 13.94
N ASN A 154 5.25 9.61 14.52
CA ASN A 154 5.84 9.27 15.82
C ASN A 154 6.73 8.02 15.72
N PRO A 155 8.06 8.19 15.59
CA PRO A 155 9.01 7.06 15.49
C PRO A 155 8.97 6.11 16.70
N ALA A 156 8.70 6.63 17.91
CA ALA A 156 8.54 5.81 19.10
C ALA A 156 7.29 4.91 19.04
N PHE A 157 6.18 5.43 18.50
CA PHE A 157 4.96 4.65 18.30
C PHE A 157 5.17 3.57 17.25
N LYS A 158 5.84 3.90 16.14
CA LYS A 158 6.24 2.94 15.11
C LYS A 158 7.02 1.75 15.68
N GLU A 159 8.02 1.99 16.54
CA GLU A 159 8.78 0.90 17.17
C GLU A 159 7.91 0.09 18.15
N ALA A 160 6.97 0.71 18.87
CA ALA A 160 6.02 -0.01 19.71
C ALA A 160 5.09 -0.93 18.87
N VAL A 161 4.59 -0.43 17.73
CA VAL A 161 3.80 -1.24 16.78
C VAL A 161 4.65 -2.38 16.23
N LYS A 162 5.91 -2.14 15.88
CA LYS A 162 6.85 -3.17 15.40
C LYS A 162 7.11 -4.28 16.42
N ILE A 163 7.36 -3.92 17.68
CA ILE A 163 7.51 -4.88 18.78
C ILE A 163 6.24 -5.70 18.93
N THR A 164 5.08 -5.06 18.79
CA THR A 164 3.78 -5.73 18.88
C THR A 164 3.57 -6.66 17.68
N LEU A 165 3.87 -6.26 16.45
CA LEU A 165 3.63 -7.06 15.24
C LEU A 165 4.61 -8.23 15.07
N THR A 166 5.82 -8.14 15.62
CA THR A 166 6.84 -9.19 15.45
C THR A 166 6.38 -10.58 15.94
N PRO A 167 5.86 -10.76 17.18
CA PRO A 167 5.37 -12.07 17.62
C PRO A 167 4.18 -12.56 16.80
N LEU A 168 3.29 -11.66 16.33
CA LEU A 168 2.21 -12.00 15.42
C LEU A 168 2.74 -12.57 14.11
N LEU A 169 3.67 -11.87 13.45
CA LEU A 169 4.32 -12.36 12.22
C LEU A 169 4.93 -13.74 12.43
N THR A 170 5.65 -13.90 13.54
CA THR A 170 6.30 -15.18 13.88
C THR A 170 5.27 -16.30 14.04
N SER A 171 4.16 -16.06 14.73
CA SER A 171 3.09 -17.06 14.88
C SER A 171 2.41 -17.42 13.56
N LEU A 172 2.27 -16.45 12.65
CA LEU A 172 1.67 -16.66 11.34
C LEU A 172 2.57 -17.49 10.41
N THR A 173 3.90 -17.48 10.60
CA THR A 173 4.80 -18.38 9.85
C THR A 173 4.46 -19.86 10.08
N LEU A 174 3.86 -20.21 11.22
CA LEU A 174 3.43 -21.58 11.50
C LEU A 174 2.36 -22.06 10.51
N LEU A 175 1.50 -21.16 10.02
CA LEU A 175 0.49 -21.50 9.01
C LEU A 175 1.08 -21.81 7.64
N GLN A 176 2.28 -21.29 7.34
CA GLN A 176 2.97 -21.58 6.08
C GLN A 176 3.66 -22.95 6.09
N TYR A 177 4.07 -23.43 7.27
CA TYR A 177 4.75 -24.73 7.41
C TYR A 177 3.80 -25.92 7.51
N VAL A 178 2.51 -25.67 7.65
CA VAL A 178 1.49 -26.71 7.78
C VAL A 178 0.75 -26.82 6.46
N ASP A 179 0.73 -28.02 5.87
CA ASP A 179 -0.07 -28.29 4.67
C ASP A 179 -1.57 -28.28 5.04
N ILE A 180 -2.22 -27.14 4.81
CA ILE A 180 -3.66 -26.96 5.01
C ILE A 180 -4.36 -27.54 3.79
N ASN A 181 -4.84 -28.78 3.91
CA ASN A 181 -5.49 -29.48 2.81
C ASN A 181 -7.03 -29.49 2.93
N SER A 182 -7.56 -28.97 4.05
CA SER A 182 -9.00 -28.95 4.33
C SER A 182 -9.46 -27.66 5.03
N GLU A 183 -10.74 -27.31 4.87
CA GLU A 183 -11.34 -26.15 5.53
C GLU A 183 -11.33 -26.26 7.06
N SER A 184 -11.51 -27.48 7.59
CA SER A 184 -11.46 -27.76 9.02
C SER A 184 -10.09 -27.49 9.62
N GLU A 185 -9.02 -27.80 8.88
CA GLU A 185 -7.66 -27.49 9.29
C GLU A 185 -7.40 -25.99 9.26
N MET A 186 -7.84 -25.28 8.20
CA MET A 186 -7.70 -23.82 8.14
C MET A 186 -8.37 -23.13 9.33
N LEU A 187 -9.59 -23.56 9.68
CA LEU A 187 -10.31 -23.05 10.84
C LEU A 187 -9.59 -23.41 12.15
N GLY A 188 -9.16 -24.66 12.31
CA GLY A 188 -8.47 -25.13 13.50
C GLY A 188 -7.16 -24.39 13.75
N TYR A 189 -6.30 -24.31 12.73
CA TYR A 189 -5.03 -23.60 12.82
C TYR A 189 -5.23 -22.08 12.91
N GLY A 190 -6.19 -21.51 12.18
CA GLY A 190 -6.53 -20.09 12.28
C GLY A 190 -6.96 -19.69 13.70
N ILE A 191 -7.88 -20.46 14.31
CA ILE A 191 -8.30 -20.28 15.71
C ILE A 191 -7.11 -20.50 16.65
N GLY A 192 -6.30 -21.53 16.40
CA GLY A 192 -5.10 -21.82 17.18
C GLY A 192 -4.11 -20.66 17.22
N VAL A 193 -3.83 -20.03 16.07
CA VAL A 193 -2.95 -18.86 15.97
C VAL A 193 -3.56 -17.66 16.67
N ILE A 194 -4.86 -17.41 16.55
CA ILE A 194 -5.53 -16.33 17.28
C ILE A 194 -5.39 -16.53 18.80
N LEU A 195 -5.67 -17.73 19.29
CA LEU A 195 -5.54 -18.07 20.71
C LEU A 195 -4.09 -17.97 21.20
N LEU A 196 -3.13 -18.42 20.38
CA LEU A 196 -1.70 -18.30 20.67
C LEU A 196 -1.28 -16.84 20.83
N ASN A 197 -1.71 -15.96 19.91
CA ASN A 197 -1.44 -14.53 19.99
C ASN A 197 -2.07 -13.90 21.23
N ILE A 198 -3.35 -14.20 21.52
CA ILE A 198 -4.00 -13.73 22.76
C ILE A 198 -3.21 -14.19 23.99
N GLY A 199 -2.78 -15.45 24.03
CA GLY A 199 -1.93 -15.98 25.09
C GLY A 199 -0.64 -15.19 25.23
N MET A 200 0.07 -14.94 24.13
CA MET A 200 1.32 -14.18 24.15
C MET A 200 1.14 -12.72 24.60
N TYR A 201 0.10 -12.02 24.14
CA TYR A 201 -0.09 -10.60 24.48
C TYR A 201 -0.64 -10.35 25.88
N PHE A 202 -1.42 -11.29 26.44
CA PHE A 202 -2.06 -11.09 27.74
C PHE A 202 -1.45 -11.93 28.85
N VAL A 203 -1.20 -13.23 28.60
CA VAL A 203 -0.74 -14.16 29.64
C VAL A 203 0.73 -13.96 29.95
N ALA A 204 1.60 -13.83 28.94
CA ALA A 204 3.05 -13.67 29.19
C ALA A 204 3.39 -12.39 29.97
N PRO A 205 2.82 -11.21 29.65
CA PRO A 205 3.01 -10.02 30.47
C PRO A 205 2.42 -10.15 31.88
N ALA A 206 1.24 -10.77 32.03
CA ALA A 206 0.63 -10.98 33.34
C ALA A 206 1.49 -11.86 34.26
N VAL A 207 2.03 -12.97 33.74
CA VAL A 207 2.94 -13.86 34.49
C VAL A 207 4.22 -13.13 34.85
N LEU A 208 4.80 -12.35 33.93
CA LEU A 208 5.97 -11.52 34.21
C LEU A 208 5.72 -10.56 35.37
N ILE A 209 4.59 -9.83 35.34
CA ILE A 209 4.20 -8.91 36.42
C ILE A 209 4.03 -9.65 37.74
N MET A 210 3.38 -10.82 37.75
CA MET A 210 3.21 -11.63 38.95
C MET A 210 4.55 -12.14 39.53
N VAL A 211 5.48 -12.58 38.68
CA VAL A 211 6.80 -13.06 39.11
C VAL A 211 7.64 -11.91 39.67
N VAL A 212 7.63 -10.74 39.01
CA VAL A 212 8.32 -9.54 39.49
C VAL A 212 7.75 -9.09 40.83
N ARG A 213 6.42 -9.04 40.98
CA ARG A 213 5.76 -8.73 42.25
C ARG A 213 6.04 -9.73 43.37
N LYS A 214 6.37 -10.98 43.05
CA LYS A 214 6.79 -11.99 44.04
C LYS A 214 8.26 -11.87 44.46
N ARG A 215 9.09 -11.17 43.67
CA ARG A 215 10.53 -10.98 43.95
C ARG A 215 10.85 -9.65 44.62
N ILE A 216 9.92 -8.70 44.61
CA ILE A 216 9.96 -7.44 45.36
C ILE A 216 9.23 -7.65 46.69
#